data_AF-A0A268QYX6-F1
#
_entry.id   AF-A0A268QYX6-F1
#
_cell.length_a   1.000
_cell.length_b   1.000
_cell.length_c   1.000
_cell.angle_alpha   90.00
_cell.angle_beta   90.00
_cell.angle_gamma   90.00
#
_symmetry.space_group_name_H-M   'P 1'
#
loop_
_entity.id
_entity.type
_entity.pdbx_description
1 polymer ?
#
loop_
_entity_poly.entity_id
_entity_poly.type
_entity_poly.pdbx_seq_one_letter_code
_entity_poly.pdbx_strand_id
1 'polypeptide(L)' 'IEKGMTDQDLQMILFPEKKVPSDHRRKPDGEYIHKELAKTGVTLSLLWDEYSLQCRANDEIPYSYRQFCRFYNDYAR' A
#
# COMPACT_ATOMS: atom_id res chain seq x y z
N ILE A 1 -21.87 3.72 33.32
CA ILE A 1 -21.30 3.54 31.96
C ILE A 1 -22.47 3.70 31.00
N GLU A 2 -22.54 4.83 30.31
CA GLU A 2 -23.69 5.25 29.51
C GLU A 2 -23.94 4.28 28.34
N LYS A 3 -25.19 3.82 28.21
CA LYS A 3 -25.69 3.04 27.07
C LYS A 3 -25.81 3.96 25.87
N GLY A 4 -24.87 3.88 24.94
CA GLY A 4 -24.91 4.65 23.69
C GLY A 4 -23.63 4.64 22.87
N MET A 5 -22.50 4.19 23.44
CA MET A 5 -21.26 4.05 22.67
C MET A 5 -21.33 2.87 21.72
N THR A 6 -21.12 3.15 20.44
CA THR A 6 -20.89 2.13 19.43
C THR A 6 -19.45 1.62 19.52
N ASP A 7 -19.18 0.44 18.96
CA ASP A 7 -17.83 -0.13 18.93
C ASP A 7 -16.81 0.80 18.24
N GLN A 8 -17.28 1.63 17.31
CA GLN A 8 -16.47 2.65 16.64
C GLN A 8 -16.07 3.78 17.59
N ASP A 9 -17.00 4.23 18.44
CA ASP A 9 -16.72 5.26 19.45
C ASP A 9 -15.72 4.76 20.49
N LEU A 10 -15.86 3.50 20.91
CA LEU A 10 -14.92 2.84 21.81
C LEU A 10 -13.54 2.71 21.17
N GLN A 11 -13.48 2.31 19.90
CA GLN A 11 -12.22 2.19 19.17
C GLN A 11 -11.49 3.54 19.07
N MET A 12 -12.20 4.65 18.88
CA MET A 12 -11.62 5.99 18.84
C MET A 12 -11.03 6.43 20.19
N ILE A 13 -11.64 6.05 21.30
CA ILE A 13 -11.16 6.42 22.65
C ILE A 13 -9.99 5.54 23.08
N LEU A 14 -10.05 4.25 22.76
CA LEU A 14 -9.05 3.27 23.19
C LEU A 14 -7.79 3.30 22.33
N PHE A 15 -7.89 3.73 21.07
CA PHE A 15 -6.77 3.74 20.12
C PHE A 15 -6.66 5.07 19.34
N PRO A 16 -6.45 6.20 20.01
CA PRO A 16 -6.35 7.52 19.36
C PRO A 16 -5.18 7.61 18.37
N GLU A 17 -4.15 6.79 18.57
CA GLU A 17 -2.95 6.67 17.72
C GLU A 17 -3.20 5.87 16.42
N LYS A 18 -4.30 5.12 16.32
CA LYS A 18 -4.77 4.57 15.03
C LYS A 18 -5.29 5.65 14.08
N LYS A 19 -5.33 6.92 14.51
CA LYS A 19 -5.53 8.07 13.62
C LYS A 19 -4.35 8.35 12.71
N VAL A 20 -3.18 7.71 12.87
CA VAL A 20 -2.18 7.78 11.80
C VAL A 20 -2.72 6.92 10.68
N PRO A 21 -3.36 7.52 9.65
CA PRO A 21 -3.80 6.71 8.55
C PRO A 21 -2.50 6.19 7.95
N SER A 22 -2.56 5.00 7.40
CA SER A 22 -1.63 4.51 6.40
C SER A 22 -1.55 5.43 5.14
N ASP A 23 -1.85 6.73 5.26
CA ASP A 23 -2.09 7.71 4.20
C ASP A 23 -0.83 8.05 3.41
N HIS A 24 0.35 7.88 4.00
CA HIS A 24 1.59 8.09 3.26
C HIS A 24 2.01 6.85 2.45
N ARG A 25 1.22 5.75 2.45
CA ARG A 25 1.54 4.61 1.60
C ARG A 25 1.07 4.83 0.17
N ARG A 26 2.01 4.98 -0.76
CA ARG A 26 1.70 5.05 -2.19
C ARG A 26 1.17 3.71 -2.68
N LYS A 27 -0.05 3.64 -3.21
CA LYS A 27 -0.56 2.44 -3.86
C LYS A 27 0.22 2.16 -5.17
N PRO A 28 0.65 0.92 -5.45
CA PRO A 28 1.27 0.61 -6.73
C PRO A 28 0.29 0.76 -7.91
N ASP A 29 0.80 1.13 -9.08
CA ASP A 29 0.00 1.25 -10.31
C ASP A 29 -0.02 -0.09 -11.06
N GLY A 30 -1.14 -0.81 -10.98
CA GLY A 30 -1.29 -2.14 -11.60
C GLY A 30 -1.20 -2.12 -13.12
N GLU A 31 -1.73 -1.09 -13.78
CA GLU A 31 -1.71 -0.97 -15.24
C GLU A 31 -0.29 -0.72 -15.75
N TYR A 32 0.42 0.21 -15.11
CA TYR A 32 1.83 0.46 -15.40
C TYR A 32 2.67 -0.82 -15.22
N ILE A 33 2.51 -1.49 -14.08
CA ILE A 33 3.25 -2.73 -13.78
C ILE A 33 2.99 -3.79 -14.85
N HIS A 34 1.73 -4.00 -15.23
CA HIS A 34 1.36 -5.00 -16.23
C HIS A 34 1.94 -4.69 -17.62
N LYS A 35 1.91 -3.41 -18.02
CA LYS A 35 2.49 -2.96 -19.29
C LYS A 35 4.01 -3.13 -19.33
N GLU A 36 4.70 -2.77 -18.26
CA GLU A 36 6.16 -2.89 -18.20
C GLU A 36 6.62 -4.35 -18.15
N LEU A 37 5.90 -5.23 -17.44
CA LEU A 37 6.19 -6.67 -17.42
C LEU A 37 6.06 -7.36 -18.78
N ALA A 38 5.34 -6.77 -19.74
CA ALA A 38 5.30 -7.28 -21.10
C ALA A 38 6.59 -7.02 -21.91
N LYS A 39 7.50 -6.18 -21.40
CA LYS A 39 8.79 -5.89 -22.04
C LYS A 39 9.84 -6.93 -21.67
N THR A 40 10.71 -7.26 -22.62
CA THR A 40 11.81 -8.21 -22.41
C THR A 40 12.76 -7.72 -21.33
N GLY A 41 13.02 -8.58 -20.33
CA GLY A 41 13.99 -8.30 -19.26
C GLY A 41 13.43 -7.55 -18.06
N VAL A 42 12.15 -7.17 -18.07
CA VAL A 42 11.49 -6.55 -16.91
C VAL A 42 10.99 -7.62 -15.94
N THR A 43 11.21 -7.40 -14.65
CA THR A 43 10.77 -8.31 -13.58
C THR A 43 9.99 -7.55 -12.50
N LEU A 44 9.16 -8.26 -11.73
CA LEU A 44 8.45 -7.67 -10.58
C LEU A 44 9.40 -7.11 -9.53
N SER A 45 10.58 -7.71 -9.34
CA SER A 45 11.60 -7.21 -8.42
C SER A 45 12.17 -5.87 -8.89
N LEU A 46 12.47 -5.76 -10.19
CA LEU A 46 12.96 -4.51 -10.79
C LEU A 46 11.95 -3.39 -10.63
N LEU A 47 10.67 -3.66 -10.96
CA LEU A 47 9.61 -2.66 -10.83
C LEU A 47 9.34 -2.27 -9.37
N TRP A 48 9.49 -3.21 -8.42
CA TRP A 48 9.38 -2.90 -7.01
C TRP A 48 10.53 -2.00 -6.52
N ASP A 49 11.76 -2.24 -6.96
CA ASP A 49 12.91 -1.41 -6.62
C ASP A 49 12.70 0.02 -7.12
N GLU A 50 12.29 0.20 -8.38
CA GLU A 50 11.96 1.50 -8.96
C GLU A 50 10.83 2.21 -8.20
N TYR A 51 9.74 1.51 -7.93
CA TYR A 51 8.61 2.02 -7.15
C TYR A 51 9.04 2.43 -5.74
N SER A 52 9.88 1.65 -5.07
CA SER A 52 10.39 1.93 -3.72
C SER A 52 11.25 3.19 -3.70
N LEU A 53 12.10 3.37 -4.71
CA LEU A 53 12.90 4.58 -4.89
C LEU A 53 12.00 5.81 -5.12
N GLN A 54 10.98 5.70 -5.97
CA GLN A 54 10.04 6.79 -6.21
C GLN A 54 9.26 7.16 -4.95
N CYS A 55 8.83 6.19 -4.15
CA CYS A 55 8.14 6.47 -2.89
C CYS A 55 9.05 7.26 -1.95
N ARG A 56 10.29 6.81 -1.77
CA ARG A 56 11.27 7.49 -0.90
C ARG A 56 11.60 8.91 -1.38
N ALA A 57 11.63 9.13 -2.70
CA ALA A 57 11.86 10.45 -3.28
C ALA A 57 10.70 11.43 -3.04
N ASN A 58 9.49 10.90 -2.79
CA ASN A 58 8.27 11.66 -2.57
C ASN A 58 7.85 11.72 -1.08
N ASP A 59 8.72 11.28 -0.16
CA ASP A 59 8.39 11.10 1.27
C ASP A 59 7.19 10.16 1.53
N GLU A 60 6.96 9.21 0.61
CA GLU A 60 5.93 8.17 0.69
C GLU A 60 6.53 6.86 1.22
N ILE A 61 5.70 6.08 1.92
CA ILE A 61 6.04 4.77 2.45
C ILE A 61 5.72 3.70 1.39
N PRO A 62 6.72 3.01 0.82
CA PRO A 62 6.45 1.95 -0.14
C PRO A 62 5.80 0.73 0.53
N TYR A 63 5.01 0.00 -0.25
CA TYR A 63 4.56 -1.35 0.12
C TYR A 63 5.77 -2.29 0.20
N SER A 64 5.74 -3.25 1.13
CA SER A 64 6.76 -4.31 1.13
C SER A 64 6.69 -5.12 -0.16
N TYR A 65 7.81 -5.72 -0.56
CA TYR A 65 7.88 -6.54 -1.77
C TYR A 65 6.79 -7.62 -1.83
N ARG A 66 6.53 -8.30 -0.71
CA ARG A 66 5.46 -9.30 -0.61
C ARG A 66 4.07 -8.70 -0.86
N GLN A 67 3.78 -7.53 -0.31
CA GLN A 67 2.50 -6.86 -0.54
C GLN A 67 2.37 -6.34 -1.97
N PHE A 68 3.47 -5.86 -2.56
CA PHE A 68 3.51 -5.42 -3.96
C PHE A 68 3.23 -6.57 -4.93
N CYS A 69 3.89 -7.72 -4.74
CA CYS A 69 3.62 -8.92 -5.55
C CYS A 69 2.17 -9.41 -5.38
N ARG A 70 1.66 -9.41 -4.15
CA ARG A 70 0.25 -9.74 -3.89
C ARG A 70 -0.69 -8.79 -4.63
N PHE A 71 -0.43 -7.49 -4.52
CA PHE A 71 -1.22 -6.47 -5.21
C PHE A 71 -1.26 -6.69 -6.72
N TYR A 72 -0.10 -6.98 -7.34
CA TYR A 72 -0.06 -7.27 -8.77
C TYR A 72 -0.78 -8.57 -9.14
N ASN A 73 -0.60 -9.64 -8.35
CA ASN A 73 -1.30 -10.90 -8.59
C ASN A 73 -2.81 -10.75 -8.48
N ASP A 74 -3.30 -9.93 -7.55
CA ASP A 74 -4.72 -9.63 -7.40
C ASP A 74 -5.23 -8.77 -8.58
N TYR A 75 -4.38 -7.92 -9.17
CA TYR A 75 -4.70 -7.10 -10.36
C TYR A 75 -4.74 -7.92 -11.65
N ALA A 76 -3.77 -8.81 -11.87
CA ALA A 76 -3.61 -9.58 -13.10
C ALA A 76 -4.51 -10.84 -13.16
N ARG A 77 -5.37 -11.02 -12.17
CA ARG A 77 -6.27 -12.17 -12.06
C ARG A 77 -7.46 -12.09 -13.00
#